data_AF-A0AAJ1XZ87-F1
#
_entry.id   AF-A0AAJ1XZ87-F1
#
_cell.length_a   1.000
_cell.length_b   1.000
_cell.length_c   1.000
_cell.angle_alpha   90.00
_cell.angle_beta   90.00
_cell.angle_gamma   90.00
#
_symmetry.space_group_name_H-M   'P 1'
#
loop_
_entity.id
_entity.type
_entity.pdbx_description
1 polymer ?
#
loop_
_entity_poly.entity_id
_entity_poly.type
_entity_poly.pdbx_seq_one_letter_code
_entity_poly.pdbx_strand_id
1 'polypeptide(L)'
;MEKKMPKATAKRLPVYLRYLKMLGDSGVKRIKSREFSEMIQIPSATIRRDFSHVGELGRSGYGYDVPYLIEVFSNILNTQEEKRIALIGCGNLGKALLKNNFRRNENLNIVCAFDNDSALVGTTINGLLVHDMSELEAFVRQEGVTVAISTVPSHHAQKAIDKIVQAGVTAILNFAPDRVSVPANVSVQYIDLTTELQTLIYFNETFSLANSPKQ
;
A
#
# COMPACT_ATOMS: atom_id res chain seq x y z
N MET A 1 -11.72 -26.06 -2.46
CA MET A 1 -10.69 -25.14 -2.99
C MET A 1 -11.20 -23.72 -2.78
N GLU A 2 -10.63 -22.98 -1.83
CA GLU A 2 -10.92 -21.54 -1.70
C GLU A 2 -10.62 -20.85 -3.03
N LYS A 3 -11.59 -20.11 -3.55
CA LYS A 3 -11.43 -19.38 -4.81
C LYS A 3 -10.48 -18.21 -4.54
N LYS A 4 -9.19 -18.43 -4.78
CA LYS A 4 -8.13 -17.43 -4.55
C LYS A 4 -8.52 -16.11 -5.25
N MET A 5 -8.69 -15.06 -4.46
CA MET A 5 -9.12 -13.75 -4.95
C MET A 5 -8.17 -13.24 -6.04
N PRO A 6 -8.68 -12.73 -7.18
CA PRO A 6 -7.83 -12.18 -8.22
C PRO A 6 -6.94 -11.05 -7.69
N LYS A 7 -5.66 -11.02 -8.09
CA LYS A 7 -4.72 -9.96 -7.65
C LYS A 7 -5.26 -8.55 -7.93
N ALA A 8 -5.93 -8.36 -9.07
CA ALA A 8 -6.53 -7.07 -9.43
C ALA A 8 -7.63 -6.64 -8.45
N THR A 9 -8.45 -7.59 -7.98
CA THR A 9 -9.48 -7.37 -6.96
C THR A 9 -8.84 -7.03 -5.61
N ALA A 10 -7.84 -7.83 -5.19
CA ALA A 10 -7.10 -7.62 -3.95
C ALA A 10 -6.48 -6.21 -3.88
N LYS A 11 -5.89 -5.73 -4.99
CA LYS A 11 -5.32 -4.38 -5.10
C LYS A 11 -6.34 -3.25 -4.94
N ARG A 12 -7.63 -3.49 -5.20
CA ARG A 12 -8.69 -2.48 -5.07
C ARG A 12 -9.36 -2.45 -3.69
N LEU A 13 -9.22 -3.50 -2.88
CA LEU A 13 -9.82 -3.56 -1.54
C LEU A 13 -9.47 -2.36 -0.65
N PRO A 14 -8.20 -1.91 -0.55
CA PRO A 14 -7.86 -0.76 0.29
C PRO A 14 -8.54 0.53 -0.19
N VAL A 15 -8.72 0.69 -1.50
CA VAL A 15 -9.43 1.83 -2.08
C VAL A 15 -10.91 1.77 -1.71
N TYR A 16 -11.54 0.60 -1.82
CA TYR A 16 -12.93 0.43 -1.40
C TYR A 16 -13.12 0.79 0.07
N LEU A 17 -12.30 0.23 0.96
CA LEU A 17 -12.39 0.49 2.40
C LEU A 17 -12.23 1.99 2.72
N ARG A 18 -11.28 2.68 2.07
CA ARG A 18 -11.06 4.11 2.29
C ARG A 18 -12.31 4.94 2.01
N TYR A 19 -12.93 4.76 0.85
CA TYR A 19 -14.13 5.52 0.49
C TYR A 19 -15.36 5.09 1.30
N LEU A 20 -15.46 3.81 1.67
CA LEU A 20 -16.52 3.33 2.55
C LEU A 20 -16.43 3.98 3.94
N LYS A 21 -15.23 4.10 4.52
CA LYS A 21 -15.03 4.85 5.78
C LYS A 21 -15.48 6.31 5.64
N MET A 22 -15.09 7.00 4.56
CA MET A 22 -15.54 8.38 4.32
C MET A 22 -17.07 8.51 4.23
N LEU A 23 -17.74 7.53 3.59
CA LEU A 23 -19.20 7.47 3.55
C LEU A 23 -19.81 7.23 4.94
N GLY A 24 -19.23 6.31 5.71
CA GLY A 24 -19.63 6.03 7.08
C GLY A 24 -19.51 7.27 7.98
N ASP A 25 -18.39 7.99 7.90
CA ASP A 25 -18.15 9.25 8.63
C ASP A 25 -19.16 10.34 8.25
N SER A 26 -19.65 10.30 7.01
CA SER A 26 -20.70 11.20 6.51
C SER A 26 -22.13 10.72 6.83
N GLY A 27 -22.28 9.65 7.61
CA GLY A 27 -23.57 9.08 8.01
C GLY A 27 -24.32 8.30 6.92
N VAL A 28 -23.68 8.01 5.78
CA VAL A 28 -24.29 7.25 4.68
C VAL A 28 -24.41 5.78 5.09
N LYS A 29 -25.64 5.28 5.16
CA LYS A 29 -25.91 3.89 5.57
C LYS A 29 -25.90 2.89 4.42
N ARG A 30 -26.27 3.34 3.21
CA ARG A 30 -26.33 2.48 2.02
C ARG A 30 -25.80 3.18 0.79
N ILE A 31 -25.25 2.40 -0.12
CA ILE A 31 -24.78 2.91 -1.41
C ILE A 31 -25.01 1.92 -2.56
N LYS A 32 -25.42 2.43 -3.72
CA LYS A 32 -25.53 1.60 -4.94
C LYS A 32 -24.18 1.52 -5.66
N SER A 33 -23.95 0.42 -6.38
CA SER A 33 -22.71 0.22 -7.15
C SER A 33 -22.48 1.31 -8.22
N ARG A 34 -23.52 2.01 -8.67
CA ARG A 34 -23.42 3.11 -9.64
C ARG A 34 -22.89 4.38 -8.99
N GLU A 35 -23.51 4.80 -7.89
CA GLU A 35 -23.07 5.94 -7.07
C GLU A 35 -21.64 5.72 -6.57
N PHE A 36 -21.32 4.50 -6.12
CA PHE A 36 -19.96 4.17 -5.68
C PHE A 36 -18.93 4.25 -6.81
N SER A 37 -19.31 3.83 -8.03
CA SER A 37 -18.47 3.90 -9.24
C SER A 37 -18.07 5.32 -9.59
N GLU A 38 -18.97 6.29 -9.42
CA GLU A 38 -18.73 7.70 -9.74
C GLU A 38 -17.72 8.32 -8.76
N MET A 39 -17.73 7.92 -7.49
CA MET A 39 -16.80 8.46 -6.49
C MET A 39 -15.38 7.91 -6.59
N ILE A 40 -15.25 6.62 -6.90
CA ILE A 40 -13.94 5.93 -6.87
C ILE A 40 -13.34 5.69 -8.25
N GLN A 41 -14.06 6.08 -9.32
CA GLN A 41 -13.64 5.92 -10.71
C GLN A 41 -13.34 4.46 -11.10
N ILE A 42 -14.07 3.50 -10.52
CA ILE A 42 -14.01 2.08 -10.89
C ILE A 42 -15.36 1.67 -11.45
N PRO A 43 -15.44 1.07 -12.65
CA PRO A 43 -16.72 0.70 -13.26
C PRO A 43 -17.60 -0.15 -12.35
N SER A 44 -18.90 0.19 -12.31
CA SER A 44 -19.90 -0.50 -11.49
C SER A 44 -19.93 -2.02 -11.65
N ALA A 45 -19.70 -2.51 -12.88
CA ALA A 45 -19.60 -3.95 -13.15
C ALA A 45 -18.36 -4.60 -12.50
N THR A 46 -17.23 -3.90 -12.45
CA THR A 46 -16.02 -4.34 -11.76
C THR A 46 -16.23 -4.39 -10.26
N ILE A 47 -16.87 -3.37 -9.66
CA ILE A 47 -17.22 -3.35 -8.23
C ILE A 47 -18.08 -4.56 -7.87
N ARG A 48 -19.15 -4.82 -8.64
CA ARG A 48 -20.03 -5.97 -8.39
C ARG A 48 -19.27 -7.30 -8.43
N ARG A 49 -18.38 -7.47 -9.42
CA ARG A 49 -17.55 -8.67 -9.58
C ARG A 49 -16.57 -8.83 -8.42
N ASP A 50 -15.91 -7.75 -8.02
CA ASP A 50 -14.97 -7.77 -6.90
C ASP A 50 -15.67 -8.13 -5.59
N PHE A 51 -16.84 -7.55 -5.34
CA PHE A 51 -17.60 -7.81 -4.14
C PHE A 51 -18.10 -9.26 -4.11
N SER A 52 -18.46 -9.84 -5.26
CA SER A 52 -18.84 -11.25 -5.34
C SER A 52 -17.67 -12.23 -5.12
N HIS A 53 -16.41 -11.77 -5.21
CA HIS A 53 -15.26 -12.58 -4.80
C HIS A 53 -15.06 -12.60 -3.28
N VAL A 54 -15.58 -11.59 -2.58
CA VAL A 54 -15.47 -11.45 -1.13
C VAL A 54 -16.60 -12.19 -0.41
N GLY A 55 -17.83 -12.11 -0.93
CA GLY A 55 -18.97 -12.83 -0.37
C GLY A 55 -20.31 -12.23 -0.79
N GLU A 56 -21.36 -12.60 -0.08
CA GLU A 56 -22.68 -12.01 -0.27
C GLU A 56 -22.78 -10.67 0.47
N LEU A 57 -22.32 -9.62 -0.19
CA LEU A 57 -22.19 -8.28 0.40
C LEU A 57 -23.43 -7.38 0.21
N GLY A 58 -24.43 -7.81 -0.55
CA GLY A 58 -25.61 -7.00 -0.80
C GLY A 58 -26.69 -7.73 -1.60
N ARG A 59 -27.84 -7.09 -1.77
CA ARG A 59 -28.97 -7.58 -2.56
C ARG A 59 -29.19 -6.69 -3.78
N SER A 60 -29.51 -7.31 -4.93
CA SER A 60 -29.79 -6.58 -6.17
C SER A 60 -30.89 -5.53 -5.96
N GLY A 61 -30.69 -4.33 -6.51
CA GLY A 61 -31.64 -3.20 -6.39
C GLY A 61 -31.60 -2.42 -5.06
N TYR A 62 -31.20 -3.04 -3.95
CA TYR A 62 -31.22 -2.43 -2.61
C TYR A 62 -29.90 -1.73 -2.21
N GLY A 63 -28.82 -1.98 -2.96
CA GLY A 63 -27.49 -1.43 -2.67
C GLY A 63 -26.79 -2.18 -1.53
N TYR A 64 -25.58 -1.71 -1.19
CA TYR A 64 -24.75 -2.28 -0.15
C TYR A 64 -24.94 -1.55 1.17
N ASP A 65 -24.85 -2.29 2.28
CA ASP A 65 -24.84 -1.72 3.62
C ASP A 65 -23.42 -1.22 3.95
N VAL A 66 -23.25 0.08 4.13
CA VAL A 66 -21.93 0.71 4.28
C VAL A 66 -21.23 0.23 5.56
N PRO A 67 -21.87 0.24 6.75
CA PRO A 67 -21.26 -0.31 7.97
C PRO A 67 -20.79 -1.76 7.82
N TYR A 68 -21.63 -2.63 7.24
CA TYR A 68 -21.27 -4.03 7.03
C TYR A 68 -20.09 -4.18 6.05
N LEU A 69 -20.05 -3.40 4.97
CA LEU A 69 -18.91 -3.43 4.07
C LEU A 69 -17.62 -3.00 4.76
N ILE A 70 -17.66 -1.94 5.58
CA ILE A 70 -16.49 -1.48 6.35
C ILE A 70 -15.97 -2.62 7.21
N GLU A 71 -16.85 -3.29 7.97
CA GLU A 71 -16.49 -4.43 8.82
C GLU A 71 -15.81 -5.54 8.01
N VAL A 72 -16.43 -5.99 6.93
CA VAL A 72 -15.90 -7.09 6.10
C VAL A 72 -14.54 -6.73 5.50
N PHE A 73 -14.40 -5.55 4.88
CA PHE A 73 -13.14 -5.16 4.25
C PHE A 73 -12.05 -4.87 5.29
N SER A 74 -12.38 -4.33 6.47
CA SER A 74 -11.43 -4.16 7.57
C SER A 74 -10.89 -5.50 8.07
N ASN A 75 -11.75 -6.52 8.18
CA ASN A 75 -11.34 -7.87 8.58
C ASN A 75 -10.42 -8.52 7.54
N ILE A 76 -10.76 -8.42 6.25
CA ILE A 76 -9.95 -8.97 5.15
C ILE A 76 -8.57 -8.32 5.08
N LEU A 77 -8.51 -6.99 5.28
CA LEU A 77 -7.26 -6.23 5.26
C LEU A 77 -6.52 -6.26 6.59
N ASN A 78 -7.07 -6.95 7.60
CA ASN A 78 -6.53 -7.04 8.95
C ASN A 78 -6.15 -5.67 9.54
N THR A 79 -7.07 -4.70 9.45
CA THR A 79 -6.79 -3.31 9.87
C THR A 79 -6.87 -3.10 11.39
N GLN A 80 -7.20 -4.14 12.15
CA GLN A 80 -7.31 -4.09 13.62
C GLN A 80 -5.97 -4.37 14.30
N GLU A 81 -5.07 -5.10 13.63
CA GLU A 81 -3.75 -5.37 14.14
C GLU A 81 -2.76 -4.28 13.72
N GLU A 82 -2.00 -3.79 14.70
CA GLU A 82 -0.86 -2.94 14.42
C GLU A 82 0.16 -3.68 13.54
N LYS A 83 0.62 -3.00 12.49
CA LYS A 83 1.76 -3.42 11.67
C LYS A 83 2.91 -2.47 11.93
N ARG A 84 3.96 -3.04 12.53
CA ARG A 84 5.22 -2.37 12.84
C ARG A 84 6.13 -2.44 11.62
N ILE A 85 6.57 -1.28 11.15
CA ILE A 85 7.25 -1.10 9.86
C ILE A 85 8.66 -0.57 10.10
N ALA A 86 9.66 -1.19 9.47
CA ALA A 86 11.00 -0.61 9.35
C ALA A 86 11.11 0.23 8.08
N LEU A 87 11.73 1.40 8.16
CA LEU A 87 12.08 2.21 6.98
C LEU A 87 13.59 2.15 6.72
N ILE A 88 13.98 1.80 5.49
CA ILE A 88 15.37 1.65 5.05
C ILE A 88 15.68 2.70 3.99
N GLY A 89 16.67 3.55 4.28
CA GLY A 89 17.09 4.67 3.44
C GLY A 89 16.38 5.96 3.83
N CYS A 90 17.02 6.75 4.68
CA CYS A 90 16.53 8.00 5.25
C CYS A 90 16.91 9.24 4.41
N GLY A 91 17.01 9.08 3.09
CA GLY A 91 17.13 10.18 2.13
C GLY A 91 15.86 11.05 2.05
N ASN A 92 15.73 11.86 1.00
CA ASN A 92 14.59 12.79 0.86
C ASN A 92 13.23 12.09 0.93
N LEU A 93 13.05 10.98 0.20
CA LEU A 93 11.81 10.22 0.20
C LEU A 93 11.56 9.54 1.55
N GLY A 94 12.58 8.90 2.13
CA GLY A 94 12.50 8.28 3.46
C GLY A 94 12.10 9.28 4.55
N LYS A 95 12.73 10.46 4.56
CA LYS A 95 12.37 11.57 5.46
C LYS A 95 10.92 12.02 5.28
N ALA A 96 10.43 12.12 4.04
CA ALA A 96 9.04 12.47 3.77
C ALA A 96 8.08 11.40 4.31
N LEU A 97 8.40 10.12 4.12
CA LEU A 97 7.61 9.01 4.65
C LEU A 97 7.63 8.96 6.17
N LEU A 98 8.77 9.19 6.84
CA LEU A 98 8.88 9.25 8.30
C LEU A 98 8.06 10.41 8.88
N LYS A 99 8.06 11.57 8.21
CA LYS A 99 7.22 12.71 8.62
C LYS A 99 5.74 12.41 8.43
N ASN A 100 5.37 11.74 7.34
CA ASN A 100 3.99 11.33 7.11
C ASN A 100 3.56 10.21 8.06
N ASN A 101 4.40 9.22 8.36
CA ASN A 101 4.13 8.05 9.20
C ASN A 101 2.70 7.48 9.05
N PHE A 102 2.19 7.40 7.82
CA PHE A 102 0.86 6.90 7.50
C PHE A 102 -0.28 7.45 8.39
N ARG A 103 -0.24 8.70 8.90
CA ARG A 103 -1.16 9.22 9.97
C ARG A 103 -2.66 9.01 9.77
N ARG A 104 -3.09 8.66 8.56
CA ARG A 104 -4.49 8.32 8.23
C ARG A 104 -4.85 6.86 8.51
N ASN A 105 -3.90 6.02 8.92
CA ASN A 105 -4.07 4.60 9.23
C ASN A 105 -3.39 4.29 10.55
N GLU A 106 -4.15 4.29 11.65
CA GLU A 106 -3.64 4.10 13.01
C GLU A 106 -2.95 2.74 13.22
N ASN A 107 -3.27 1.77 12.37
CA ASN A 107 -2.71 0.42 12.44
C ASN A 107 -1.38 0.28 11.67
N LEU A 108 -0.87 1.32 11.00
CA LEU A 108 0.39 1.27 10.26
C LEU A 108 1.40 2.23 10.88
N ASN A 109 2.43 1.69 11.54
CA ASN A 109 3.40 2.50 12.28
C ASN A 109 4.82 2.20 11.82
N ILE A 110 5.53 3.23 11.33
CA ILE A 110 6.98 3.17 11.20
C ILE A 110 7.58 3.31 12.59
N VAL A 111 8.19 2.25 13.09
CA VAL A 111 8.71 2.18 14.48
C VAL A 111 10.22 2.30 14.55
N CYS A 112 10.91 2.07 13.43
CA CYS A 112 12.36 2.17 13.33
C CYS A 112 12.78 2.60 11.92
N ALA A 113 13.92 3.28 11.84
CA ALA A 113 14.49 3.80 10.60
C ALA A 113 15.98 3.49 10.54
N PHE A 114 16.48 3.16 9.36
CA PHE A 114 17.87 2.74 9.15
C PHE A 114 18.51 3.43 7.94
N ASP A 115 19.82 3.68 8.04
CA ASP A 115 20.67 4.13 6.95
C ASP A 115 22.11 3.58 7.09
N ASN A 116 22.93 3.71 6.04
CA ASN A 116 24.39 3.47 6.14
C ASN A 116 25.17 4.80 6.11
N ASP A 117 24.53 5.92 5.77
CA ASP A 117 25.18 7.23 5.79
C ASP A 117 25.46 7.65 7.24
N SER A 118 26.73 7.70 7.61
CA SER A 118 27.21 8.14 8.92
C SER A 118 26.72 9.53 9.32
N ALA A 119 26.36 10.40 8.36
CA ALA A 119 25.80 11.71 8.66
C ALA A 119 24.31 11.65 9.05
N LEU A 120 23.62 10.56 8.70
CA LEU A 120 22.21 10.32 9.06
C LEU A 120 22.08 9.42 10.29
N VAL A 121 22.95 8.42 10.44
CA VAL A 121 22.96 7.53 11.62
C VAL A 121 23.13 8.35 12.90
N GLY A 122 22.29 8.08 13.90
CA GLY A 122 22.24 8.83 15.17
C GLY A 122 21.39 10.11 15.11
N THR A 123 20.93 10.54 13.93
CA THR A 123 20.00 11.67 13.83
C THR A 123 18.57 11.25 14.18
N THR A 124 17.74 12.22 14.56
CA THR A 124 16.31 11.99 14.83
C THR A 124 15.45 12.64 13.77
N ILE A 125 14.51 11.89 13.19
CA ILE A 125 13.54 12.38 12.21
C ILE A 125 12.14 12.09 12.74
N ASN A 126 11.35 13.14 12.98
CA ASN A 126 9.97 13.02 13.49
C ASN A 126 9.87 12.17 14.77
N GLY A 127 10.87 12.29 15.67
CA GLY A 127 10.93 11.54 16.93
C GLY A 127 11.51 10.13 16.83
N LEU A 128 11.86 9.64 15.64
CA LEU A 128 12.49 8.33 15.43
C LEU A 128 14.01 8.49 15.23
N LEU A 129 14.80 7.72 15.97
CA LEU A 129 16.24 7.63 15.78
C LEU A 129 16.55 6.85 14.48
N VAL A 130 17.52 7.34 13.71
CA VAL A 130 18.06 6.62 12.57
C VAL A 130 19.20 5.72 13.04
N HIS A 131 19.01 4.42 12.91
CA HIS A 131 19.97 3.40 13.30
C HIS A 131 20.89 3.02 12.15
N ASP A 132 22.03 2.42 12.48
CA ASP A 132 22.89 1.81 11.46
C ASP A 132 22.24 0.53 10.92
N MET A 133 22.37 0.28 9.62
CA MET A 133 21.83 -0.95 8.99
C MET A 133 22.40 -2.25 9.57
N SER A 134 23.50 -2.24 10.31
CA SER A 134 24.01 -3.39 11.05
C SER A 134 23.11 -3.78 12.24
N GLU A 135 22.33 -2.86 12.78
CA GLU A 135 21.42 -3.09 13.91
C GLU A 135 20.06 -3.69 13.46
N LEU A 136 19.79 -3.73 12.15
CA LEU A 136 18.48 -4.10 11.59
C LEU A 136 17.96 -5.44 12.11
N GLU A 137 18.78 -6.49 12.10
CA GLU A 137 18.36 -7.84 12.50
C GLU A 137 17.93 -7.90 13.97
N ALA A 138 18.64 -7.20 14.85
CA ALA A 138 18.31 -7.14 16.27
C ALA A 138 16.96 -6.43 16.49
N PHE A 139 16.78 -5.27 15.87
CA PHE A 139 15.53 -4.51 15.96
C PHE A 139 14.34 -5.24 15.38
N VAL A 140 14.49 -5.89 14.22
CA VAL A 140 13.39 -6.62 13.59
C VAL A 140 12.86 -7.73 14.51
N ARG A 141 13.77 -8.45 15.17
CA ARG A 141 13.40 -9.50 16.14
C ARG A 141 12.79 -8.92 17.41
N GLN A 142 13.41 -7.91 18.01
CA GLN A 142 12.95 -7.33 19.27
C GLN A 142 11.59 -6.66 19.12
N GLU A 143 11.40 -5.90 18.04
CA GLU A 143 10.21 -5.08 17.82
C GLU A 143 9.12 -5.81 17.01
N GLY A 144 9.33 -7.09 16.65
CA GLY A 144 8.34 -7.87 15.90
C GLY A 144 8.00 -7.27 14.52
N VAL A 145 8.99 -6.66 13.86
CA VAL A 145 8.79 -6.03 12.55
C VAL A 145 8.61 -7.12 11.48
N THR A 146 7.51 -7.03 10.73
CA THR A 146 7.21 -7.98 9.64
C THR A 146 7.13 -7.32 8.27
N VAL A 147 7.19 -5.99 8.25
CA VAL A 147 7.06 -5.15 7.04
C VAL A 147 8.23 -4.17 6.95
N ALA A 148 8.77 -4.00 5.76
CA ALA A 148 9.78 -2.98 5.49
C ALA A 148 9.40 -2.07 4.32
N ILE A 149 9.81 -0.82 4.39
CA ILE A 149 9.80 0.13 3.28
C ILE A 149 11.24 0.40 2.88
N SER A 150 11.56 0.16 1.63
CA SER A 150 12.88 0.43 1.05
C SER A 150 12.80 1.65 0.13
N THR A 151 13.51 2.70 0.50
CA THR A 151 13.67 3.94 -0.27
C THR A 151 15.12 4.17 -0.70
N VAL A 152 15.91 3.09 -0.77
CA VAL A 152 17.30 3.15 -1.26
C VAL A 152 17.34 3.26 -2.79
N PRO A 153 18.39 3.87 -3.36
CA PRO A 153 18.60 3.88 -4.81
C PRO A 153 18.73 2.47 -5.41
N SER A 154 18.37 2.30 -6.69
CA SER A 154 18.41 1.01 -7.40
C SER A 154 19.71 0.23 -7.25
N HIS A 155 20.85 0.89 -7.38
CA HIS A 155 22.18 0.23 -7.30
C HIS A 155 22.49 -0.34 -5.90
N HIS A 156 21.73 0.02 -4.88
CA HIS A 156 21.81 -0.54 -3.53
C HIS A 156 20.62 -1.42 -3.14
N ALA A 157 19.59 -1.51 -3.99
CA ALA A 157 18.33 -2.17 -3.67
C ALA A 157 18.51 -3.65 -3.30
N GLN A 158 19.16 -4.46 -4.14
CA GLN A 158 19.33 -5.90 -3.88
C GLN A 158 20.00 -6.16 -2.52
N LYS A 159 21.14 -5.50 -2.25
CA LYS A 159 21.88 -5.66 -0.99
C LYS A 159 21.05 -5.24 0.23
N ALA A 160 20.26 -4.18 0.12
CA ALA A 160 19.37 -3.75 1.20
C ALA A 160 18.24 -4.77 1.42
N ILE A 161 17.62 -5.26 0.34
CA ILE A 161 16.56 -6.26 0.40
C ILE A 161 17.07 -7.58 0.98
N ASP A 162 18.26 -8.03 0.62
CA ASP A 162 18.85 -9.26 1.17
C ASP A 162 18.99 -9.17 2.70
N LYS A 163 19.46 -8.03 3.22
CA LYS A 163 19.53 -7.78 4.67
C LYS A 163 18.15 -7.76 5.32
N ILE A 164 17.18 -7.10 4.70
CA ILE A 164 15.79 -7.05 5.18
C ILE A 164 15.19 -8.46 5.28
N VAL A 165 15.40 -9.29 4.26
CA VAL A 165 14.93 -10.68 4.22
C VAL A 165 15.65 -11.52 5.27
N GLN A 166 16.97 -11.38 5.40
CA GLN A 166 17.76 -12.09 6.41
C GLN A 166 17.34 -11.74 7.84
N ALA A 167 16.92 -10.49 8.08
CA ALA A 167 16.38 -10.05 9.36
C ALA A 167 15.02 -10.70 9.70
N GLY A 168 14.35 -11.33 8.73
CA GLY A 168 13.07 -12.04 8.91
C GLY A 168 11.85 -11.30 8.38
N VAL A 169 12.03 -10.17 7.69
CA VAL A 169 10.92 -9.43 7.08
C VAL A 169 10.40 -10.16 5.84
N THR A 170 9.09 -10.32 5.75
CA THR A 170 8.44 -11.08 4.65
C THR A 170 7.61 -10.22 3.70
N ALA A 171 7.34 -8.95 4.05
CA ALA A 171 6.60 -8.02 3.21
C ALA A 171 7.37 -6.72 3.02
N ILE A 172 7.63 -6.35 1.76
CA ILE A 172 8.51 -5.23 1.42
C ILE A 172 7.82 -4.31 0.42
N LEU A 173 7.74 -3.02 0.73
CA LEU A 173 7.39 -1.96 -0.20
C LEU A 173 8.67 -1.31 -0.73
N ASN A 174 9.01 -1.55 -2.00
CA ASN A 174 10.24 -1.08 -2.61
C ASN A 174 9.98 0.09 -3.57
N PHE A 175 10.62 1.23 -3.33
CA PHE A 175 10.55 2.41 -4.20
C PHE A 175 11.65 2.46 -5.26
N ALA A 176 12.61 1.53 -5.22
CA ALA A 176 13.56 1.38 -6.31
C ALA A 176 12.84 0.80 -7.56
N PRO A 177 13.04 1.36 -8.77
CA PRO A 177 12.43 0.85 -9.99
C PRO A 177 12.89 -0.56 -10.36
N ASP A 178 14.16 -0.88 -10.05
CA ASP A 178 14.79 -2.14 -10.43
C ASP A 178 14.20 -3.31 -9.64
N ARG A 179 14.02 -4.45 -10.34
CA ARG A 179 13.55 -5.69 -9.72
C ARG A 179 14.67 -6.34 -8.92
N VAL A 180 14.29 -6.87 -7.76
CA VAL A 180 15.15 -7.65 -6.87
C VAL A 180 14.74 -9.12 -6.87
N SER A 181 15.72 -9.99 -6.61
CA SER A 181 15.49 -11.41 -6.35
C SER A 181 15.17 -11.61 -4.86
N VAL A 182 14.12 -12.38 -4.55
CA VAL A 182 13.73 -12.70 -3.19
C VAL A 182 13.24 -14.16 -3.09
N PRO A 183 13.31 -14.79 -1.90
CA PRO A 183 12.72 -16.10 -1.65
C PRO A 183 11.20 -16.13 -1.89
N ALA A 184 10.64 -17.31 -2.17
CA ALA A 184 9.22 -17.48 -2.50
C ALA A 184 8.25 -17.07 -1.38
N ASN A 185 8.70 -17.09 -0.12
CA ASN A 185 7.92 -16.67 1.04
C ASN A 185 7.96 -15.15 1.28
N VAL A 186 8.68 -14.38 0.45
CA VAL A 186 8.80 -12.92 0.58
C VAL A 186 7.98 -12.25 -0.53
N SER A 187 7.14 -11.30 -0.13
CA SER A 187 6.35 -10.48 -1.04
C SER A 187 6.97 -9.10 -1.19
N VAL A 188 7.24 -8.69 -2.44
CA VAL A 188 7.73 -7.35 -2.76
C VAL A 188 6.69 -6.62 -3.61
N GLN A 189 6.22 -5.49 -3.11
CA GLN A 189 5.40 -4.54 -3.85
C GLN A 189 6.27 -3.38 -4.29
N TYR A 190 6.28 -3.09 -5.59
CA TYR A 190 7.07 -2.01 -6.15
C TYR A 190 6.21 -0.76 -6.35
N ILE A 191 6.80 0.41 -6.08
CA ILE A 191 6.24 1.72 -6.37
C ILE A 191 7.22 2.47 -7.27
N ASP A 192 6.94 2.45 -8.56
CA ASP A 192 7.73 3.17 -9.56
C ASP A 192 6.92 4.38 -10.05
N LEU A 193 7.18 5.53 -9.42
CA LEU A 193 6.50 6.78 -9.73
C LEU A 193 6.72 7.22 -11.19
N THR A 194 7.86 6.85 -11.80
CA THR A 194 8.16 7.17 -13.19
C THR A 194 7.24 6.40 -14.13
N THR A 195 7.11 5.08 -13.91
CA THR A 195 6.20 4.24 -14.70
C THR A 195 4.75 4.69 -14.55
N GLU A 196 4.31 5.05 -13.34
CA GLU A 196 2.97 5.57 -13.09
C GLU A 196 2.72 6.89 -13.86
N LEU A 197 3.68 7.81 -13.84
CA LEU A 197 3.57 9.09 -14.57
C LEU A 197 3.56 8.89 -16.09
N GLN A 198 4.42 8.03 -16.62
CA GLN A 198 4.44 7.70 -18.05
C GLN A 198 3.13 7.07 -18.50
N THR A 199 2.55 6.18 -17.68
CA THR A 199 1.25 5.56 -17.94
C THR A 199 0.14 6.61 -17.99
N LEU A 200 0.15 7.56 -17.05
CA LEU A 200 -0.80 8.68 -17.05
C LEU A 200 -0.68 9.54 -18.32
N ILE A 201 0.54 9.91 -18.71
CA ILE A 201 0.81 10.69 -19.93
C ILE A 201 0.29 9.95 -21.17
N TYR A 202 0.61 8.67 -21.30
CA TYR A 202 0.15 7.85 -22.42
C TYR A 202 -1.38 7.83 -22.54
N PHE A 203 -2.10 7.63 -21.42
CA PHE A 203 -3.56 7.68 -21.45
C PHE A 203 -4.06 9.07 -21.83
N ASN A 204 -3.51 10.14 -21.27
CA ASN A 204 -3.90 11.50 -21.61
C ASN A 204 -3.76 11.79 -23.11
N GLU A 205 -2.64 11.40 -23.71
CA GLU A 205 -2.38 11.57 -25.14
C GLU A 205 -3.30 10.69 -26.00
N THR A 206 -3.51 9.43 -25.61
CA THR A 206 -4.39 8.50 -26.33
C THR A 206 -5.86 8.93 -26.27
N PHE A 207 -6.33 9.40 -25.11
CA PHE A 207 -7.67 9.99 -24.95
C PHE A 207 -7.82 11.29 -25.76
N SER A 208 -6.75 12.08 -25.88
CA SER A 208 -6.76 13.28 -26.72
C SER A 208 -6.87 12.91 -28.20
N LEU A 209 -6.13 11.91 -28.66
CA LEU A 209 -6.14 11.44 -30.05
C LEU A 209 -7.48 10.80 -30.47
N ALA A 210 -8.15 10.09 -29.57
CA ALA A 210 -9.47 9.50 -29.85
C ALA A 210 -10.61 10.53 -29.94
N ASN A 211 -10.43 11.73 -29.37
CA ASN A 211 -11.43 12.80 -29.32
C ASN A 211 -11.08 14.01 -30.21
N SER A 212 -9.97 13.97 -30.95
CA SER A 212 -9.68 14.95 -31.99
C SER A 212 -10.71 14.80 -33.12
N PRO A 213 -11.40 15.88 -33.54
CA PRO A 213 -12.28 15.81 -34.69
C PRO A 213 -11.45 15.36 -35.90
N LYS A 214 -11.90 14.30 -36.56
CA LYS A 214 -11.33 13.92 -37.87
C LYS A 214 -11.50 15.12 -38.80
N GLN A 215 -10.39 15.69 -39.25
CA GLN A 215 -10.37 16.65 -40.36
C GLN A 215 -10.90 15.99 -41.63
#